data_AF-A0A7V9N2S7-F1
#
_entry.id   AF-A0A7V9N2S7-F1
#
_cell.length_a   1.000
_cell.length_b   1.000
_cell.length_c   1.000
_cell.angle_alpha   90.00
_cell.angle_beta   90.00
_cell.angle_gamma   90.00
#
_symmetry.space_group_name_H-M   'P 1'
#
loop_
_entity.id
_entity.type
_entity.pdbx_description
1 polymer ?
#
loop_
_entity_poly.entity_id
_entity_poly.type
_entity_poly.pdbx_seq_one_letter_code
_entity_poly.pdbx_strand_id
1 'polypeptide(L)'
;MVDDIVEALSARYGKDWARDTGANVRFAIEAERLVSNITDAHMIGEPEIEEYHVTLQFWVDRPISDLMTADRVAFEIFARISIEIFYSERRFVEGAIVYPFVTGTSRHGHSGSVILAGPHAAEFSERFRQRLVGGPRFHA
;
A
#
# COMPACT_ATOMS: atom_id res chain seq x y z
N MET A 1 0.57 -9.67 -10.45
CA MET A 1 0.03 -10.32 -9.24
C MET A 1 -1.16 -9.55 -8.68
N VAL A 2 -1.01 -8.34 -8.10
CA VAL A 2 -2.21 -7.50 -7.79
C VAL A 2 -3.14 -7.33 -8.99
N ASP A 3 -2.59 -7.01 -10.16
CA ASP A 3 -3.40 -6.80 -11.38
C ASP A 3 -4.17 -8.05 -11.79
N ASP A 4 -3.57 -9.23 -11.62
CA ASP A 4 -4.22 -10.53 -11.88
C ASP A 4 -5.39 -10.77 -10.90
N ILE A 5 -5.24 -10.34 -9.64
CA ILE A 5 -6.32 -10.38 -8.64
C ILE A 5 -7.45 -9.41 -9.01
N VAL A 6 -7.13 -8.19 -9.45
CA VAL A 6 -8.13 -7.23 -9.94
C VAL A 6 -8.88 -7.80 -11.15
N GLU A 7 -8.17 -8.40 -12.11
CA GLU A 7 -8.76 -9.03 -13.28
C GLU A 7 -9.71 -10.18 -12.88
N ALA A 8 -9.26 -11.07 -12.01
CA ALA A 8 -10.06 -12.19 -11.53
C ALA A 8 -11.33 -11.74 -10.78
N LEU A 9 -11.22 -10.72 -9.93
CA LEU A 9 -12.35 -10.17 -9.19
C LEU A 9 -13.31 -9.40 -10.12
N SER A 10 -12.80 -8.69 -11.11
CA SER A 10 -13.60 -8.00 -12.12
C SER A 10 -14.32 -9.00 -13.04
N ALA A 11 -13.70 -10.13 -13.37
CA ALA A 11 -14.36 -11.21 -14.10
C ALA A 11 -15.54 -11.82 -13.29
N ARG A 12 -15.43 -11.83 -11.96
CA ARG A 12 -16.44 -12.37 -11.04
C ARG A 12 -17.57 -11.40 -10.73
N TYR A 13 -17.26 -10.13 -10.44
CA TYR A 13 -18.21 -9.13 -9.93
C TYR A 13 -18.62 -8.07 -10.96
N GLY A 14 -17.97 -8.04 -12.12
CA GLY A 14 -18.28 -7.13 -13.23
C GLY A 14 -17.05 -6.36 -13.70
N LYS A 15 -16.96 -6.09 -15.02
CA LYS A 15 -15.79 -5.44 -15.63
C LYS A 15 -15.49 -4.03 -15.07
N ASP A 16 -16.51 -3.36 -14.56
CA ASP A 16 -16.39 -2.01 -14.00
C ASP A 16 -16.26 -2.01 -12.47
N TRP A 17 -16.12 -3.19 -11.84
CA TRP A 17 -16.12 -3.35 -10.38
C TRP A 17 -15.08 -2.47 -9.67
N ALA A 18 -13.85 -2.38 -10.20
CA ALA A 18 -12.79 -1.51 -9.67
C ALA A 18 -12.76 -0.09 -10.29
N ARG A 19 -13.64 0.19 -11.27
CA ARG A 19 -13.61 1.41 -12.11
C ARG A 19 -14.72 2.40 -11.79
N ASP A 20 -15.42 2.21 -10.68
CA ASP A 20 -16.43 3.17 -10.23
C ASP A 20 -15.74 4.39 -9.60
N THR A 21 -15.63 5.48 -10.37
CA THR A 21 -15.04 6.75 -9.90
C THR A 21 -15.68 7.24 -8.62
N GLY A 22 -17.01 7.19 -8.52
CA GLY A 22 -17.73 7.70 -7.36
C GLY A 22 -17.43 6.87 -6.12
N ALA A 23 -17.34 5.55 -6.25
CA ALA A 23 -16.96 4.67 -5.17
C ALA A 23 -15.49 4.89 -4.75
N ASN A 24 -14.57 5.03 -5.71
CA ASN A 24 -13.15 5.27 -5.42
C ASN A 24 -12.90 6.62 -4.73
N VAL A 25 -13.60 7.69 -5.15
CA VAL A 25 -13.53 8.99 -4.47
C VAL A 25 -14.03 8.90 -3.02
N ARG A 26 -15.18 8.24 -2.79
CA ARG A 26 -15.70 8.05 -1.43
C ARG A 26 -14.76 7.21 -0.58
N PHE A 27 -14.20 6.14 -1.15
CA PHE A 27 -13.21 5.31 -0.47
C PHE A 27 -11.97 6.10 -0.08
N ALA A 28 -11.43 6.92 -0.97
CA ALA A 28 -10.24 7.74 -0.71
C ALA A 28 -10.46 8.72 0.45
N ILE A 29 -11.57 9.47 0.42
CA ILE A 29 -11.94 10.42 1.49
C ILE A 29 -12.10 9.69 2.83
N GLU A 30 -12.77 8.54 2.83
CA GLU A 30 -12.99 7.77 4.05
C GLU A 30 -11.69 7.13 4.56
N ALA A 31 -10.84 6.64 3.66
CA ALA A 31 -9.54 6.09 3.99
C ALA A 31 -8.66 7.14 4.69
N GLU A 32 -8.55 8.35 4.13
CA GLU A 32 -7.84 9.49 4.75
C GLU A 32 -8.33 9.75 6.19
N ARG A 33 -9.64 9.80 6.38
CA ARG A 33 -10.25 10.01 7.70
C ARG A 33 -9.88 8.89 8.67
N LEU A 34 -9.96 7.64 8.24
CA LEU A 34 -9.71 6.47 9.08
C LEU A 34 -8.23 6.34 9.47
N VAL A 35 -7.31 6.70 8.59
CA VAL A 35 -5.85 6.55 8.79
C VAL A 35 -5.19 7.77 9.44
N SER A 36 -5.96 8.82 9.74
CA SER A 36 -5.47 10.07 10.35
C SER A 36 -4.71 9.91 11.68
N ASN A 37 -4.98 8.85 12.44
CA ASN A 37 -4.38 8.59 13.76
C ASN A 37 -3.63 7.25 13.81
N ILE A 38 -2.76 7.01 12.84
CA ILE A 38 -1.88 5.84 12.85
C ILE A 38 -0.68 6.08 13.73
N THR A 39 -0.27 5.02 14.44
CA THR A 39 0.93 5.06 15.27
C THR A 39 2.14 4.76 14.38
N ASP A 40 3.25 5.48 14.57
CA ASP A 40 4.54 5.26 13.88
C ASP A 40 4.58 5.67 12.40
N ALA A 41 3.49 6.19 11.85
CA ALA A 41 3.46 6.80 10.53
C ALA A 41 2.35 7.84 10.43
N HIS A 42 2.58 8.89 9.64
CA HIS A 42 1.57 9.89 9.32
C HIS A 42 1.39 10.02 7.81
N MET A 43 0.16 10.27 7.37
CA MET A 43 -0.14 10.45 5.96
C MET A 43 0.48 11.76 5.46
N ILE A 44 1.05 11.73 4.25
CA ILE A 44 1.63 12.89 3.56
C ILE A 44 0.70 13.27 2.42
N GLY A 45 0.24 14.52 2.42
CA GLY A 45 -0.68 15.01 1.41
C GLY A 45 -2.06 14.37 1.50
N GLU A 46 -2.83 14.51 0.42
CA GLU A 46 -4.17 13.95 0.27
C GLU A 46 -4.09 12.64 -0.53
N PRO A 47 -5.10 11.74 -0.45
CA PRO A 47 -5.18 10.59 -1.35
C PRO A 47 -5.16 11.03 -2.82
N GLU A 48 -4.29 10.44 -3.62
CA GLU A 48 -4.24 10.68 -5.06
C GLU A 48 -5.05 9.60 -5.79
N ILE A 49 -5.80 9.99 -6.82
CA ILE A 49 -6.55 9.05 -7.67
C ILE A 49 -6.13 9.27 -9.12
N GLU A 50 -5.46 8.29 -9.70
CA GLU A 50 -5.06 8.27 -11.11
C GLU A 50 -5.60 7.01 -11.77
N GLU A 51 -6.37 7.13 -12.85
CA GLU A 51 -6.97 5.99 -13.56
C GLU A 51 -7.63 4.94 -12.64
N TYR A 52 -8.42 5.39 -11.65
CA TYR A 52 -9.08 4.55 -10.63
C TYR A 52 -8.15 3.89 -9.60
N HIS A 53 -6.86 4.18 -9.64
CA HIS A 53 -5.87 3.73 -8.67
C HIS A 53 -5.72 4.73 -7.53
N VAL A 54 -5.95 4.28 -6.29
CA VAL A 54 -5.87 5.13 -5.10
C VAL A 54 -4.49 5.04 -4.45
N THR A 55 -3.76 6.14 -4.37
CA THR A 55 -2.45 6.21 -3.70
C THR A 55 -2.58 6.90 -2.35
N LEU A 56 -2.13 6.21 -1.31
CA LEU A 56 -2.02 6.73 0.06
C LEU A 56 -0.55 6.73 0.47
N GLN A 57 0.04 7.91 0.64
CA GLN A 57 1.45 8.04 1.00
C GLN A 57 1.63 8.35 2.48
N PHE A 58 2.56 7.66 3.14
CA PHE A 58 2.83 7.80 4.56
C PHE A 58 4.32 8.04 4.82
N TRP A 59 4.62 8.97 5.70
CA TRP A 59 5.94 9.15 6.28
C TRP A 59 6.08 8.23 7.48
N VAL A 60 7.12 7.40 7.49
CA VAL A 60 7.39 6.50 8.63
C VAL A 60 8.23 7.22 9.68
N ASP A 61 7.70 7.30 10.89
CA ASP A 61 8.27 8.09 12.00
C ASP A 61 9.30 7.32 12.83
N ARG A 62 9.38 5.99 12.67
CA ARG A 62 10.34 5.14 13.40
C ARG A 62 11.19 4.26 12.49
N PRO A 63 12.40 3.88 12.92
CA PRO A 63 13.23 2.93 12.19
C PRO A 63 12.52 1.61 11.90
N ILE A 64 12.69 1.11 10.67
CA ILE A 64 12.25 -0.22 10.27
C ILE A 64 13.44 -1.18 10.42
N SER A 65 13.38 -2.06 11.42
CA SER A 65 14.45 -3.02 11.73
C SER A 65 14.43 -4.24 10.80
N ASP A 66 13.25 -4.66 10.37
CA ASP A 66 13.00 -5.91 9.67
C ASP A 66 11.70 -5.86 8.86
N LEU A 67 11.45 -6.94 8.11
CA LEU A 67 10.25 -7.10 7.29
C LEU A 67 8.96 -7.06 8.10
N MET A 68 8.96 -7.64 9.30
CA MET A 68 7.77 -7.69 10.16
C MET A 68 7.42 -6.29 10.66
N THR A 69 8.40 -5.45 10.91
CA THR A 69 8.20 -4.05 11.31
C THR A 69 7.60 -3.23 10.18
N ALA A 70 8.09 -3.42 8.94
CA ALA A 70 7.49 -2.79 7.76
C ALA A 70 6.04 -3.23 7.56
N ASP A 71 5.79 -4.54 7.66
CA ASP A 71 4.44 -5.11 7.50
C ASP A 71 3.53 -4.63 8.63
N ARG A 72 4.00 -4.52 9.86
CA ARG A 72 3.20 -4.01 10.99
C ARG A 72 2.64 -2.62 10.71
N VAL A 73 3.47 -1.70 10.19
CA VAL A 73 3.01 -0.35 9.82
C VAL A 73 1.98 -0.40 8.70
N ALA A 74 2.26 -1.16 7.64
CA ALA A 74 1.33 -1.30 6.51
C ALA A 74 0.00 -1.95 6.90
N PHE A 75 0.03 -3.02 7.70
CA PHE A 75 -1.17 -3.73 8.13
C PHE A 75 -1.94 -2.98 9.21
N GLU A 76 -1.31 -2.08 9.95
CA GLU A 76 -2.02 -1.12 10.80
C GLU A 76 -2.86 -0.15 9.95
N ILE A 77 -2.38 0.27 8.78
CA ILE A 77 -3.15 1.03 7.78
C ILE A 77 -4.28 0.16 7.22
N PHE A 78 -3.95 -1.04 6.71
CA PHE A 78 -4.95 -1.93 6.11
C PHE A 78 -6.04 -2.39 7.08
N ALA A 79 -5.73 -2.59 8.36
CA ALA A 79 -6.72 -2.92 9.38
C ALA A 79 -7.84 -1.87 9.50
N ARG A 80 -7.59 -0.63 9.05
CA ARG A 80 -8.56 0.46 9.07
C ARG A 80 -9.32 0.60 7.76
N ILE A 81 -8.67 0.38 6.62
CA ILE A 81 -9.24 0.68 5.28
C ILE A 81 -9.75 -0.56 4.53
N SER A 82 -9.36 -1.76 4.96
CA SER A 82 -9.77 -2.99 4.28
C SER A 82 -11.23 -3.33 4.56
N ILE A 83 -11.90 -3.86 3.55
CA ILE A 83 -13.31 -4.28 3.58
C ILE A 83 -13.34 -5.79 3.26
N GLU A 84 -14.53 -6.40 3.20
CA GLU A 84 -14.80 -7.83 3.00
C GLU A 84 -13.76 -8.61 2.18
N ILE A 85 -13.32 -8.06 1.05
CA ILE A 85 -12.25 -8.59 0.20
C ILE A 85 -10.98 -7.81 0.51
N PHE A 86 -9.86 -8.50 0.72
CA PHE A 86 -8.55 -7.86 0.86
C PHE A 86 -7.44 -8.72 0.28
N TYR A 87 -6.57 -8.09 -0.51
CA TYR A 87 -5.31 -8.62 -0.97
C TYR A 87 -4.29 -7.48 -1.01
N SER A 88 -3.06 -7.76 -0.57
CA SER A 88 -1.95 -6.84 -0.75
C SER A 88 -0.67 -7.61 -0.97
N GLU A 89 0.28 -7.00 -1.66
CA GLU A 89 1.64 -7.52 -1.75
C GLU A 89 2.63 -6.41 -1.42
N ARG A 90 3.86 -6.79 -1.08
CA ARG A 90 4.92 -5.85 -0.76
C ARG A 90 5.92 -5.78 -1.90
N ARG A 91 6.29 -4.56 -2.29
CA ARG A 91 7.33 -4.26 -3.28
C ARG A 91 8.35 -3.29 -2.70
N PHE A 92 9.63 -3.60 -2.84
CA PHE A 92 10.73 -2.70 -2.47
C PHE A 92 11.16 -1.91 -3.69
N VAL A 93 11.07 -0.59 -3.62
CA VAL A 93 11.52 0.33 -4.66
C VAL A 93 12.57 1.27 -4.09
N GLU A 94 13.26 1.99 -4.95
CA GLU A 94 14.22 2.98 -4.49
C GLU A 94 13.55 4.02 -3.58
N GLY A 95 14.09 4.18 -2.38
CA GLY A 95 13.60 5.18 -1.42
C GLY A 95 12.26 4.88 -0.72
N ALA A 96 11.56 3.79 -1.03
CA ALA A 96 10.25 3.50 -0.44
C ALA A 96 9.90 2.01 -0.39
N ILE A 97 8.89 1.67 0.42
CA ILE A 97 8.23 0.36 0.44
C ILE A 97 6.80 0.57 -0.05
N VAL A 98 6.42 -0.10 -1.13
CA VAL A 98 5.11 0.04 -1.75
C VAL A 98 4.28 -1.21 -1.48
N TYR A 99 3.05 -1.01 -1.04
CA TYR A 99 2.07 -2.07 -0.85
C TYR A 99 0.89 -1.85 -1.80
N PRO A 100 0.96 -2.37 -3.05
CA PRO A 100 -0.20 -2.44 -3.91
C PRO A 100 -1.26 -3.31 -3.23
N PHE A 101 -2.51 -2.85 -3.27
CA PHE A 101 -3.62 -3.53 -2.63
C PHE A 101 -4.86 -3.56 -3.52
N VAL A 102 -5.72 -4.51 -3.20
CA VAL A 102 -7.09 -4.61 -3.67
C VAL A 102 -7.97 -4.83 -2.45
N THR A 103 -9.02 -4.03 -2.31
CA THR A 103 -10.02 -4.18 -1.26
C THR A 103 -11.41 -3.94 -1.82
N GLY A 104 -12.47 -4.37 -1.13
CA GLY A 104 -13.83 -4.00 -1.53
C GLY A 104 -14.90 -4.97 -1.06
N THR A 105 -16.04 -4.87 -1.71
CA THR A 105 -17.23 -5.72 -1.49
C THR A 105 -17.59 -6.42 -2.80
N SER A 106 -18.64 -7.24 -2.78
CA SER A 106 -19.23 -7.77 -4.01
C SER A 106 -19.80 -6.71 -4.97
N ARG A 107 -20.00 -5.45 -4.53
CA ARG A 107 -20.58 -4.37 -5.35
C ARG A 107 -19.53 -3.48 -6.01
N HIS A 108 -18.54 -3.05 -5.23
CA HIS A 108 -17.47 -2.15 -5.67
C HIS A 108 -16.13 -2.62 -5.12
N GLY A 109 -15.10 -2.51 -5.95
CA GLY A 109 -13.71 -2.77 -5.62
C GLY A 109 -12.89 -1.49 -5.65
N HIS A 110 -11.79 -1.52 -4.93
CA HIS A 110 -10.81 -0.44 -4.83
C HIS A 110 -9.43 -1.04 -5.01
N SER A 111 -8.70 -0.57 -6.00
CA SER A 111 -7.28 -0.89 -6.21
C SER A 111 -6.44 0.33 -5.91
N GLY A 112 -5.27 0.11 -5.32
CA GLY A 112 -4.44 1.21 -4.89
C GLY A 112 -3.07 0.80 -4.42
N SER A 113 -2.34 1.77 -3.88
CA SER A 113 -1.04 1.58 -3.25
C SER A 113 -0.96 2.33 -1.93
N VAL A 114 -0.51 1.65 -0.89
CA VAL A 114 0.02 2.30 0.31
C VAL A 114 1.53 2.44 0.12
N ILE A 115 2.05 3.67 0.19
CA ILE A 115 3.48 3.97 0.04
C ILE A 115 4.04 4.36 1.40
N LEU A 116 4.97 3.56 1.92
CA LEU A 116 5.76 3.92 3.09
C LEU A 116 7.04 4.62 2.62
N ALA A 117 7.19 5.89 2.98
CA ALA A 117 8.27 6.79 2.60
C ALA A 117 8.97 7.38 3.84
N GLY A 118 9.94 8.26 3.60
CA GLY A 118 10.78 8.86 4.63
C GLY A 118 12.10 8.10 4.86
N PRO A 119 13.02 8.66 5.67
CA PRO A 119 14.39 8.15 5.79
C PRO A 119 14.45 6.70 6.29
N HIS A 120 13.54 6.32 7.19
CA HIS A 120 13.49 4.96 7.75
C HIS A 120 13.03 3.92 6.72
N ALA A 121 12.03 4.26 5.90
CA ALA A 121 11.57 3.39 4.82
C ALA A 121 12.62 3.30 3.70
N ALA A 122 13.24 4.43 3.35
CA ALA A 122 14.30 4.48 2.35
C ALA A 122 15.51 3.63 2.75
N GLU A 123 16.08 3.86 3.94
CA GLU A 123 17.23 3.10 4.43
C GLU A 123 16.96 1.59 4.47
N PHE A 124 15.77 1.20 4.93
CA PHE A 124 15.39 -0.21 4.95
C PHE A 124 15.24 -0.80 3.55
N SER A 125 14.53 -0.11 2.65
CA SER A 125 14.35 -0.57 1.27
C SER A 125 15.68 -0.76 0.57
N GLU A 126 16.61 0.19 0.68
CA GLU A 126 17.95 0.09 0.11
C GLU A 126 18.73 -1.12 0.62
N ARG A 127 18.79 -1.30 1.94
CA ARG A 127 19.46 -2.46 2.55
C ARG A 127 18.86 -3.77 2.07
N PHE A 128 17.54 -3.84 1.91
CA PHE A 128 16.86 -5.05 1.49
C PHE A 128 17.07 -5.36 0.00
N ARG A 129 16.95 -4.34 -0.88
CA ARG A 129 17.23 -4.47 -2.32
C ARG A 129 18.66 -4.95 -2.56
N GLN A 130 19.64 -4.39 -1.86
CA GLN A 130 21.05 -4.83 -1.95
C GLN A 130 21.24 -6.29 -1.54
N ARG A 131 20.52 -6.78 -0.52
CA ARG A 131 20.60 -8.20 -0.11
C ARG A 131 20.06 -9.15 -1.18
N LEU A 132 18.95 -8.80 -1.84
CA LEU A 132 18.34 -9.63 -2.88
C LEU A 132 19.19 -9.75 -4.14
N VAL A 133 19.92 -8.69 -4.51
CA VAL A 133 20.78 -8.67 -5.70
C VAL A 133 22.17 -9.26 -5.41
N GLY A 134 22.44 -9.70 -4.17
CA GLY A 134 23.74 -10.23 -3.77
C GLY A 134 24.80 -9.13 -3.64
N GLY A 135 24.46 -8.07 -2.90
CA GLY A 135 25.32 -6.90 -2.67
C GLY A 135 26.75 -7.25 -2.24
N PRO A 136 27.70 -6.32 -2.43
CA PRO A 136 29.12 -6.61 -2.31
C PRO A 136 29.40 -7.25 -0.96
N ARG A 137 30.02 -8.43 -0.98
CA ARG A 137 30.54 -9.10 0.22
C ARG A 137 31.30 -8.05 1.02
N PHE A 138 30.80 -7.69 2.21
CA PHE A 138 31.52 -6.85 3.13
C PHE A 138 32.91 -7.48 3.34
N HIS A 139 33.95 -6.85 2.78
CA HIS A 139 35.32 -7.13 3.20
C HIS A 139 35.50 -6.42 4.54
N ALA A 140 35.49 -7.23 5.60
CA ALA A 140 35.99 -6.85 6.92
C ALA A 140 37.52 -6.75 6.89
#